data_AF-I4IVZ3-F1
#
_entry.id   AF-I4IVZ3-F1
#
_cell.length_a   1.000
_cell.length_b   1.000
_cell.length_c   1.000
_cell.angle_alpha   90.00
_cell.angle_beta   90.00
_cell.angle_gamma   90.00
#
_symmetry.space_group_name_H-M   'P 1'
#
loop_
_entity.id
_entity.type
_entity.pdbx_description
1 polymer ?
#
loop_
_entity_poly.entity_id
_entity_poly.type
_entity_poly.pdbx_seq_one_letter_code
_entity_poly.pdbx_strand_id
1 'polypeptide(L)'
;MSGGGGKNSLSKIAIASSAIAFSTLAISPVQAAQLIIPNTTVLGTNVFSGPTFTVSQNFLPSDTLSVNVSGTVDLVFGQFTTNAAGVIVSPQTTVTGNSPGQTVAGPGGRPSGSLLIGNNTLGFFPLFSATPANGLGNANPPTNLSLSGVPLSSIFTNVGFTGIANGTVLEFHVNDSNSNGNSGQFVISSPPPSTSTPEPSTILGLGLLGFGAFCQRKLSQGKKSKQDN
;
A
#
# COMPACT_ATOMS: atom_id res chain seq x y z
N MET A 1 57.49 26.23 -71.19
CA MET A 1 58.20 25.32 -70.26
C MET A 1 58.22 25.98 -68.89
N SER A 2 57.86 25.23 -67.83
CA SER A 2 58.12 25.45 -66.39
C SER A 2 57.90 26.87 -65.83
N GLY A 3 57.01 27.11 -64.88
CA GLY A 3 56.84 26.49 -63.56
C GLY A 3 56.46 27.67 -62.63
N GLY A 4 55.42 27.62 -61.80
CA GLY A 4 55.36 26.85 -60.56
C GLY A 4 55.35 27.84 -59.39
N GLY A 5 54.36 27.75 -58.48
CA GLY A 5 54.35 28.54 -57.25
C GLY A 5 52.98 28.75 -56.62
N GLY A 6 52.41 27.71 -56.00
CA GLY A 6 51.36 27.87 -54.97
C GLY A 6 51.96 28.49 -53.69
N LYS A 7 51.28 28.66 -52.56
CA LYS A 7 50.02 28.20 -51.97
C LYS A 7 49.67 29.24 -50.88
N ASN A 8 48.47 29.21 -50.33
CA ASN A 8 48.18 29.39 -48.88
C ASN A 8 46.69 29.21 -48.64
N SER A 9 46.22 27.96 -48.59
CA SER A 9 44.87 27.64 -48.11
C SER A 9 44.91 27.35 -46.61
N LEU A 10 44.32 28.26 -45.84
CA LEU A 10 44.14 28.17 -44.38
C LEU A 10 43.37 26.89 -44.00
N SER A 11 43.97 26.05 -43.16
CA SER A 11 43.30 24.89 -42.56
C SER A 11 42.45 25.36 -41.37
N LYS A 12 41.12 25.27 -41.47
CA LYS A 12 40.23 25.46 -40.32
C LYS A 12 40.00 24.11 -39.64
N ILE A 13 40.46 24.01 -38.40
CA ILE A 13 40.25 22.88 -37.49
C ILE A 13 38.76 22.85 -37.11
N ALA A 14 38.08 21.73 -37.36
CA ALA A 14 36.74 21.49 -36.85
C ALA A 14 36.84 20.71 -35.54
N ILE A 15 36.40 21.33 -34.44
CA ILE A 15 36.28 20.67 -33.13
C ILE A 15 34.93 19.93 -33.14
N ALA A 16 34.97 18.61 -33.14
CA ALA A 16 33.78 17.78 -32.96
C ALA A 16 33.50 17.63 -31.46
N SER A 17 32.48 18.32 -30.95
CA SER A 17 31.99 18.16 -29.59
C SER A 17 31.19 16.86 -29.48
N SER A 18 31.67 15.89 -28.72
CA SER A 18 30.90 14.70 -28.34
C SER A 18 30.03 15.02 -27.13
N ALA A 19 28.70 14.97 -27.28
CA ALA A 19 27.77 15.06 -26.16
C ALA A 19 27.64 13.70 -25.48
N ILE A 20 27.88 13.65 -24.16
CA ILE A 20 27.64 12.46 -23.33
C ILE A 20 26.16 12.48 -22.94
N ALA A 21 25.39 11.51 -23.43
CA ALA A 21 24.00 11.33 -23.02
C ALA A 21 23.97 10.50 -21.72
N PHE A 22 23.48 11.10 -20.63
CA PHE A 22 23.17 10.39 -19.40
C PHE A 22 21.78 9.76 -19.53
N SER A 23 21.72 8.44 -19.67
CA SER A 23 20.47 7.69 -19.57
C SER A 23 20.08 7.60 -18.09
N THR A 24 19.10 8.40 -17.66
CA THR A 24 18.45 8.19 -16.38
C THR A 24 17.62 6.91 -16.45
N LEU A 25 17.96 5.90 -15.64
CA LEU A 25 17.06 4.77 -15.42
C LEU A 25 15.81 5.31 -14.71
N ALA A 26 14.67 5.26 -15.39
CA ALA A 26 13.38 5.45 -14.74
C ALA A 26 13.15 4.27 -13.79
N ILE A 27 13.35 4.50 -12.48
CA ILE A 27 12.94 3.57 -11.44
C ILE A 27 11.43 3.74 -11.29
N SER A 28 10.65 2.84 -11.88
CA SER A 28 9.22 2.76 -11.58
C SER A 28 9.04 2.54 -10.07
N PRO A 29 8.17 3.27 -9.37
CA PRO A 29 7.90 2.99 -7.96
C PRO A 29 7.43 1.55 -7.85
N VAL A 30 8.12 0.74 -7.03
CA VAL A 30 7.62 -0.58 -6.64
C VAL A 30 6.33 -0.33 -5.87
N GLN A 31 5.20 -0.71 -6.45
CA GLN A 31 3.92 -0.60 -5.78
C GLN A 31 3.93 -1.50 -4.54
N ALA A 32 3.60 -0.93 -3.39
CA ALA A 32 3.43 -1.66 -2.15
C ALA A 32 2.38 -2.77 -2.34
N ALA A 33 2.66 -3.98 -1.87
CA ALA A 33 1.67 -5.05 -1.93
C ALA A 33 0.49 -4.71 -1.01
N GLN A 34 -0.68 -5.28 -1.30
CA GLN A 34 -1.88 -5.07 -0.51
C GLN A 34 -2.29 -6.36 0.18
N LEU A 35 -2.43 -6.32 1.50
CA LEU A 35 -3.03 -7.41 2.27
C LEU A 35 -4.53 -7.46 1.97
N ILE A 36 -4.99 -8.55 1.37
CA ILE A 36 -6.41 -8.76 1.05
C ILE A 36 -7.08 -9.48 2.23
N ILE A 37 -8.11 -8.85 2.81
CA ILE A 37 -8.94 -9.44 3.84
C ILE A 37 -10.21 -10.02 3.18
N PRO A 38 -10.50 -11.33 3.31
CA PRO A 38 -11.74 -11.87 2.78
C PRO A 38 -12.96 -11.18 3.40
N ASN A 39 -14.03 -11.02 2.62
CA ASN A 39 -15.29 -10.53 3.16
C ASN A 39 -15.77 -11.50 4.25
N THR A 40 -16.08 -10.97 5.42
CA THR A 40 -16.46 -11.80 6.57
C THR A 40 -17.32 -11.00 7.55
N THR A 41 -17.91 -11.71 8.51
CA THR A 41 -18.66 -11.12 9.61
C THR A 41 -18.02 -11.53 10.92
N VAL A 42 -17.78 -10.56 11.80
CA VAL A 42 -17.30 -10.75 13.16
C VAL A 42 -18.44 -10.45 14.10
N LEU A 43 -18.94 -11.44 14.82
CA LEU A 43 -20.03 -11.29 15.79
C LEU A 43 -19.52 -10.61 17.07
N GLY A 44 -20.38 -9.88 17.77
CA GLY A 44 -20.06 -9.26 19.06
C GLY A 44 -19.54 -10.25 20.12
N THR A 45 -19.89 -11.53 19.97
CA THR A 45 -19.48 -12.63 20.85
C THR A 45 -18.11 -13.22 20.49
N ASN A 46 -17.48 -12.82 19.38
CA ASN A 46 -16.15 -13.29 18.97
C ASN A 46 -15.02 -12.61 19.78
N VAL A 47 -15.02 -12.82 21.09
CA VAL A 47 -14.08 -12.19 22.02
C VAL A 47 -12.79 -13.00 22.18
N PHE A 48 -12.92 -14.33 22.28
CA PHE A 48 -11.78 -15.25 22.46
C PHE A 48 -11.48 -16.09 21.22
N SER A 49 -12.43 -16.14 20.28
CA SER A 49 -12.26 -16.75 18.97
C SER A 49 -13.21 -16.14 17.96
N GLY A 50 -12.74 -15.95 16.73
CA GLY A 50 -13.51 -15.38 15.64
C GLY A 50 -13.09 -15.91 14.27
N PRO A 51 -13.56 -15.28 13.19
CA PRO A 51 -13.23 -15.72 11.85
C PRO A 51 -11.74 -15.54 11.57
N THR A 52 -11.17 -16.50 10.85
CA THR A 52 -9.76 -16.53 10.47
C THR A 52 -9.57 -16.49 8.96
N PHE A 53 -8.41 -16.03 8.51
CA PHE A 53 -7.97 -16.17 7.13
C PHE A 53 -6.47 -16.40 7.03
N THR A 54 -6.04 -17.08 5.97
CA THR A 54 -4.63 -17.35 5.69
C THR A 54 -4.07 -16.32 4.74
N VAL A 55 -2.94 -15.74 5.10
CA VAL A 55 -2.19 -14.78 4.29
C VAL A 55 -1.51 -15.51 3.12
N SER A 56 -1.70 -15.01 1.89
CA SER A 56 -1.29 -15.69 0.65
C SER A 56 0.16 -15.45 0.20
N GLN A 57 0.85 -14.49 0.82
CA GLN A 57 2.22 -14.10 0.48
C GLN A 57 2.91 -13.45 1.68
N ASN A 58 4.22 -13.20 1.56
CA ASN A 58 4.93 -12.39 2.54
C ASN A 58 4.53 -10.92 2.37
N PHE A 59 4.32 -10.23 3.49
CA PHE A 59 4.07 -8.79 3.54
C PHE A 59 5.13 -8.10 4.38
N LEU A 60 5.60 -6.95 3.90
CA LEU A 60 6.53 -6.07 4.58
C LEU A 60 5.77 -5.01 5.42
N PRO A 61 6.45 -4.35 6.38
CA PRO A 61 5.81 -3.30 7.17
C PRO A 61 5.32 -2.09 6.37
N SER A 62 5.89 -1.87 5.18
CA SER A 62 5.52 -0.83 4.22
C SER A 62 4.37 -1.23 3.28
N ASP A 63 4.02 -2.52 3.23
CA ASP A 63 2.85 -2.96 2.49
C ASP A 63 1.58 -2.42 3.12
N THR A 64 0.49 -2.46 2.39
CA THR A 64 -0.71 -1.68 2.71
C THR A 64 -1.93 -2.56 2.98
N LEU A 65 -2.89 -1.99 3.70
CA LEU A 65 -4.23 -2.52 3.88
C LEU A 65 -5.26 -1.48 3.46
N SER A 66 -6.27 -1.94 2.72
CA SER A 66 -7.51 -1.19 2.52
C SER A 66 -8.68 -2.11 2.84
N VAL A 67 -9.64 -1.60 3.60
CA VAL A 67 -10.79 -2.38 4.06
C VAL A 67 -11.91 -1.44 4.46
N ASN A 68 -13.16 -1.85 4.24
CA ASN A 68 -14.34 -1.19 4.75
C ASN A 68 -14.98 -2.09 5.81
N VAL A 69 -15.30 -1.51 6.97
CA VAL A 69 -15.99 -2.22 8.04
C VAL A 69 -17.25 -1.46 8.41
N SER A 70 -18.38 -2.14 8.37
CA SER A 70 -19.69 -1.61 8.76
C SER A 70 -20.24 -2.31 9.99
N GLY A 71 -21.16 -1.64 10.68
CA GLY A 71 -21.88 -2.21 11.82
C GLY A 71 -21.29 -1.79 13.17
N THR A 72 -21.85 -2.40 14.20
CA THR A 72 -21.58 -2.07 15.60
C THR A 72 -21.68 -3.32 16.44
N VAL A 73 -20.95 -3.34 17.54
CA VAL A 73 -21.10 -4.34 18.59
C VAL A 73 -21.60 -3.66 19.85
N ASP A 74 -22.48 -4.34 20.57
CA ASP A 74 -22.87 -3.95 21.91
C ASP A 74 -22.27 -4.95 22.90
N LEU A 75 -21.70 -4.47 24.00
CA LEU A 75 -20.98 -5.29 24.98
C LEU A 75 -21.79 -5.55 26.26
N VAL A 76 -22.93 -4.88 26.47
CA VAL A 76 -23.65 -4.92 27.74
C VAL A 76 -25.17 -4.73 27.55
N PHE A 77 -25.84 -5.65 26.84
CA PHE A 77 -27.30 -5.68 26.69
C PHE A 77 -27.93 -4.33 26.26
N GLY A 78 -27.29 -3.62 25.32
CA GLY A 78 -27.69 -2.31 24.79
C GLY A 78 -27.11 -1.11 25.55
N GLN A 79 -26.26 -1.33 26.55
CA GLN A 79 -25.73 -0.26 27.41
C GLN A 79 -24.30 0.17 27.06
N PHE A 80 -23.67 -0.45 26.07
CA PHE A 80 -22.33 -0.08 25.62
C PHE A 80 -22.11 -0.54 24.17
N THR A 81 -22.52 0.30 23.21
CA THR A 81 -22.40 0.00 21.79
C THR A 81 -21.28 0.81 21.17
N THR A 82 -20.42 0.17 20.38
CA THR A 82 -19.26 0.81 19.73
C THR A 82 -19.20 0.54 18.23
N ASN A 83 -18.53 1.43 17.49
CA ASN A 83 -18.07 1.14 16.13
C ASN A 83 -16.76 0.30 16.16
N ALA A 84 -16.23 -0.03 14.98
CA ALA A 84 -15.04 -0.89 14.87
C ALA A 84 -13.73 -0.27 15.42
N ALA A 85 -13.69 1.04 15.70
CA ALA A 85 -12.58 1.69 16.40
C ALA A 85 -12.72 1.66 17.93
N GLY A 86 -13.82 1.08 18.46
CA GLY A 86 -14.16 1.09 19.88
C GLY A 86 -14.66 2.45 20.38
N VAL A 87 -15.07 3.34 19.47
CA VAL A 87 -15.73 4.61 19.82
C VAL A 87 -17.19 4.32 20.12
N ILE A 88 -17.68 4.80 21.26
CA ILE A 88 -19.06 4.63 21.70
C ILE A 88 -20.00 5.33 20.73
N VAL A 89 -21.00 4.62 20.22
CA VAL A 89 -22.05 5.16 19.34
C VAL A 89 -23.37 5.32 20.08
N SER A 90 -23.62 4.49 21.09
CA SER A 90 -24.83 4.50 21.91
C SER A 90 -24.61 3.68 23.20
N PRO A 91 -25.50 3.80 24.20
CA PRO A 91 -26.52 4.84 24.38
C PRO A 91 -25.91 6.23 24.67
N GLN A 92 -26.75 7.26 24.88
CA GLN A 92 -26.29 8.62 25.22
C GLN A 92 -25.47 8.67 26.54
N THR A 93 -25.77 7.74 27.45
CA THR A 93 -24.97 7.49 28.65
C THR A 93 -24.86 5.99 28.86
N THR A 94 -23.66 5.46 28.75
CA THR A 94 -23.37 4.04 28.97
C THR A 94 -23.45 3.67 30.45
N VAL A 95 -23.43 2.38 30.75
CA VAL A 95 -23.30 1.87 32.14
C VAL A 95 -22.03 2.38 32.85
N THR A 96 -21.01 2.80 32.09
CA THR A 96 -19.75 3.37 32.60
C THR A 96 -19.80 4.90 32.75
N GLY A 97 -20.94 5.55 32.44
CA GLY A 97 -21.10 7.00 32.49
C GLY A 97 -20.49 7.74 31.30
N ASN A 98 -20.07 7.03 30.25
CA ASN A 98 -19.51 7.62 29.04
C ASN A 98 -20.60 7.93 28.01
N SER A 99 -20.26 8.77 27.03
CA SER A 99 -21.17 9.21 25.98
C SER A 99 -20.62 8.94 24.58
N PRO A 100 -21.47 9.03 23.55
CA PRO A 100 -21.03 8.87 22.17
C PRO A 100 -19.85 9.77 21.83
N GLY A 101 -18.90 9.22 21.07
CA GLY A 101 -17.65 9.88 20.70
C GLY A 101 -16.52 9.68 21.71
N GLN A 102 -16.76 9.02 22.84
CA GLN A 102 -15.71 8.64 23.79
C GLN A 102 -15.26 7.19 23.56
N THR A 103 -14.16 6.82 24.20
CA THR A 103 -13.68 5.43 24.30
C THR A 103 -13.52 5.06 25.77
N VAL A 104 -13.56 3.76 26.04
CA VAL A 104 -13.15 3.19 27.33
C VAL A 104 -12.04 2.20 27.07
N ALA A 105 -11.01 2.18 27.91
CA ALA A 105 -9.94 1.20 27.81
C ALA A 105 -10.45 -0.19 28.22
N GLY A 106 -10.27 -1.15 27.33
CA GLY A 106 -10.51 -2.57 27.53
C GLY A 106 -9.21 -3.34 27.69
N PRO A 107 -9.23 -4.68 27.44
CA PRO A 107 -8.05 -5.52 27.53
C PRO A 107 -6.86 -4.98 26.73
N GLY A 108 -5.66 -5.08 27.31
CA GLY A 108 -4.42 -4.61 26.69
C GLY A 108 -4.35 -3.09 26.48
N GLY A 109 -5.19 -2.29 27.16
CA GLY A 109 -5.21 -0.83 27.07
C GLY A 109 -5.82 -0.28 25.77
N ARG A 110 -6.49 -1.13 25.00
CA ARG A 110 -7.11 -0.78 23.70
C ARG A 110 -8.58 -0.43 23.90
N PRO A 111 -9.21 0.35 23.01
CA PRO A 111 -10.62 0.68 23.14
C PRO A 111 -11.51 -0.58 23.24
N SER A 112 -12.36 -0.67 24.26
CA SER A 112 -13.36 -1.74 24.39
C SER A 112 -14.28 -1.76 23.16
N GLY A 113 -14.61 -2.97 22.69
CA GLY A 113 -15.49 -3.18 21.53
C GLY A 113 -14.85 -2.84 20.18
N SER A 114 -13.57 -2.44 20.15
CA SER A 114 -12.84 -2.30 18.89
C SER A 114 -12.66 -3.65 18.20
N LEU A 115 -12.67 -3.61 16.87
CA LEU A 115 -12.33 -4.76 16.04
C LEU A 115 -10.82 -4.94 16.03
N LEU A 116 -10.36 -6.10 16.50
CA LEU A 116 -8.95 -6.47 16.51
C LEU A 116 -8.62 -7.41 15.36
N ILE A 117 -7.38 -7.33 14.86
CA ILE A 117 -6.78 -8.28 13.91
C ILE A 117 -5.44 -8.77 14.45
N GLY A 118 -5.14 -10.06 14.32
CA GLY A 118 -3.83 -10.61 14.69
C GLY A 118 -3.85 -12.11 14.92
N ASN A 119 -2.94 -12.59 15.76
CA ASN A 119 -2.93 -13.97 16.27
C ASN A 119 -2.09 -14.05 17.55
N ASN A 120 -1.97 -15.24 18.14
CA ASN A 120 -1.21 -15.43 19.38
C ASN A 120 0.29 -15.14 19.27
N THR A 121 0.87 -15.19 18.07
CA THR A 121 2.30 -14.92 17.85
C THR A 121 2.58 -13.44 17.63
N LEU A 122 1.77 -12.78 16.81
CA LEU A 122 1.88 -11.35 16.49
C LEU A 122 1.28 -10.48 17.59
N GLY A 123 0.37 -11.01 18.39
CA GLY A 123 -0.59 -10.23 19.15
C GLY A 123 -1.76 -9.75 18.28
N PHE A 124 -2.85 -9.40 18.93
CA PHE A 124 -3.98 -8.72 18.31
C PHE A 124 -3.72 -7.22 18.25
N PHE A 125 -4.33 -6.44 17.36
CA PHE A 125 -4.24 -4.97 17.32
C PHE A 125 -5.55 -4.37 16.84
N PRO A 126 -5.97 -3.18 17.32
CA PRO A 126 -7.10 -2.49 16.74
C PRO A 126 -6.88 -2.25 15.25
N LEU A 127 -7.82 -2.71 14.44
CA LEU A 127 -7.79 -2.47 13.00
C LEU A 127 -7.94 -0.98 12.69
N PHE A 128 -8.73 -0.27 13.51
CA PHE A 128 -8.91 1.18 13.45
C PHE A 128 -8.44 1.82 14.74
N SER A 129 -7.66 2.89 14.62
CA SER A 129 -7.36 3.77 15.76
C SER A 129 -8.56 4.66 16.09
N ALA A 130 -8.80 4.94 17.37
CA ALA A 130 -9.82 5.91 17.78
C ALA A 130 -9.32 7.34 17.49
N THR A 131 -9.71 7.89 16.35
CA THR A 131 -9.36 9.24 15.88
C THR A 131 -10.63 10.03 15.60
N PRO A 132 -10.56 11.36 15.42
CA PRO A 132 -11.74 12.15 15.03
C PRO A 132 -12.42 11.66 13.76
N ALA A 133 -11.64 11.18 12.77
CA ALA A 133 -12.19 10.58 11.54
C ALA A 133 -13.00 9.30 11.81
N ASN A 134 -12.61 8.54 12.83
CA ASN A 134 -13.32 7.34 13.28
C ASN A 134 -14.34 7.62 14.40
N GLY A 135 -14.62 8.90 14.68
CA GLY A 135 -15.69 9.34 15.57
C GLY A 135 -15.26 9.81 16.96
N LEU A 136 -13.97 9.80 17.31
CA LEU A 136 -13.52 10.34 18.61
C LEU A 136 -13.90 11.82 18.74
N GLY A 137 -14.61 12.18 19.80
CA GLY A 137 -15.14 13.52 20.05
C GLY A 137 -16.42 13.88 19.26
N ASN A 138 -16.97 12.96 18.48
CA ASN A 138 -18.20 13.19 17.71
C ASN A 138 -19.43 12.70 18.48
N ALA A 139 -20.46 13.51 18.65
CA ALA A 139 -21.71 13.11 19.31
C ALA A 139 -22.52 12.07 18.50
N ASN A 140 -22.25 11.94 17.19
CA ASN A 140 -22.84 10.92 16.31
C ASN A 140 -21.73 10.20 15.53
N PRO A 141 -20.95 9.30 16.18
CA PRO A 141 -19.84 8.62 15.51
C PRO A 141 -20.32 7.75 14.33
N PRO A 142 -19.51 7.65 13.25
CA PRO A 142 -19.85 6.80 12.12
C PRO A 142 -19.78 5.32 12.51
N THR A 143 -20.69 4.53 11.94
CA THR A 143 -20.73 3.06 12.06
C THR A 143 -20.14 2.35 10.85
N ASN A 144 -19.67 3.11 9.85
CA ASN A 144 -18.95 2.62 8.69
C ASN A 144 -17.57 3.29 8.68
N LEU A 145 -16.51 2.49 8.81
CA LEU A 145 -15.13 2.94 8.81
C LEU A 145 -14.38 2.35 7.62
N SER A 146 -13.38 3.07 7.13
CA SER A 146 -12.54 2.60 6.02
C SER A 146 -11.06 2.90 6.26
N LEU A 147 -10.22 1.96 5.83
CA LEU A 147 -8.79 2.17 5.63
C LEU A 147 -8.55 2.19 4.11
N SER A 148 -7.67 3.09 3.67
CA SER A 148 -7.27 3.18 2.27
C SER A 148 -5.75 3.31 2.19
N GLY A 149 -5.08 2.25 1.75
CA GLY A 149 -3.63 2.25 1.54
C GLY A 149 -2.81 2.43 2.82
N VAL A 150 -3.32 1.98 3.96
CA VAL A 150 -2.70 2.21 5.27
C VAL A 150 -1.54 1.22 5.47
N PRO A 151 -0.31 1.66 5.81
CA PRO A 151 0.82 0.76 6.02
C PRO A 151 0.56 -0.24 7.15
N LEU A 152 0.95 -1.50 6.97
CA LEU A 152 0.78 -2.54 7.98
C LEU A 152 1.51 -2.20 9.28
N SER A 153 2.65 -1.52 9.22
CA SER A 153 3.38 -1.00 10.40
C SER A 153 2.57 -0.04 11.28
N SER A 154 1.54 0.62 10.75
CA SER A 154 0.65 1.48 11.54
C SER A 154 -0.45 0.72 12.28
N ILE A 155 -0.71 -0.53 11.88
CA ILE A 155 -1.71 -1.43 12.49
C ILE A 155 -1.01 -2.36 13.47
N PHE A 156 0.03 -3.06 13.00
CA PHE A 156 0.82 -4.00 13.80
C PHE A 156 1.97 -3.25 14.49
N THR A 157 1.64 -2.55 15.57
CA THR A 157 2.53 -1.60 16.25
C THR A 157 3.54 -2.23 17.22
N ASN A 158 3.69 -3.56 17.21
CA ASN A 158 4.70 -4.23 18.02
C ASN A 158 6.11 -3.74 17.66
N VAL A 159 6.91 -3.50 18.70
CA VAL A 159 8.33 -3.19 18.54
C VAL A 159 9.00 -4.35 17.81
N GLY A 160 9.64 -4.06 16.68
CA GLY A 160 10.29 -5.08 15.86
C GLY A 160 9.37 -5.81 14.88
N PHE A 161 8.17 -5.29 14.56
CA PHE A 161 7.36 -5.84 13.48
C PHE A 161 8.12 -5.79 12.14
N THR A 162 8.50 -6.96 11.63
CA THR A 162 9.25 -7.12 10.37
C THR A 162 8.38 -7.51 9.18
N GLY A 163 7.08 -7.74 9.39
CA GLY A 163 6.15 -8.19 8.36
C GLY A 163 5.31 -9.40 8.77
N ILE A 164 4.56 -9.92 7.82
CA ILE A 164 3.68 -11.09 7.97
C ILE A 164 4.11 -12.15 6.96
N ALA A 165 4.40 -13.36 7.41
CA ALA A 165 4.84 -14.43 6.51
C ALA A 165 3.67 -15.06 5.75
N ASN A 166 3.93 -15.58 4.55
CA ASN A 166 3.01 -16.43 3.82
C ASN A 166 2.56 -17.62 4.68
N GLY A 167 1.28 -17.95 4.63
CA GLY A 167 0.70 -19.02 5.44
C GLY A 167 0.37 -18.62 6.88
N THR A 168 0.68 -17.38 7.29
CA THR A 168 0.23 -16.88 8.60
C THR A 168 -1.29 -16.86 8.64
N VAL A 169 -1.87 -17.46 9.68
CA VAL A 169 -3.31 -17.36 9.95
C VAL A 169 -3.55 -16.14 10.83
N LEU A 170 -4.35 -15.21 10.35
CA LEU A 170 -4.85 -14.07 11.11
C LEU A 170 -6.29 -14.31 11.51
N GLU A 171 -6.66 -13.74 12.65
CA GLU A 171 -7.96 -13.89 13.29
C GLU A 171 -8.50 -12.51 13.69
N PHE A 172 -9.83 -12.38 13.67
CA PHE A 172 -10.52 -11.19 14.15
C PHE A 172 -11.19 -11.43 15.48
N HIS A 173 -11.00 -10.51 16.44
CA HIS A 173 -11.69 -10.52 17.72
C HIS A 173 -12.39 -9.18 17.99
N VAL A 174 -13.40 -9.21 18.86
CA VAL A 174 -13.95 -8.02 19.53
C VAL A 174 -13.19 -7.81 20.83
N ASN A 175 -12.69 -6.59 21.06
CA ASN A 175 -11.91 -6.29 22.26
C ASN A 175 -12.81 -6.22 23.52
N ASP A 176 -12.92 -7.33 24.24
CA ASP A 176 -13.65 -7.42 25.50
C ASP A 176 -13.03 -8.48 26.42
N SER A 177 -13.40 -8.45 27.70
CA SER A 177 -12.95 -9.38 28.74
C SER A 177 -13.80 -10.64 28.84
N ASN A 178 -15.00 -10.62 28.27
CA ASN A 178 -15.96 -11.73 28.24
C ASN A 178 -16.93 -11.52 27.09
N SER A 179 -17.74 -12.53 26.75
CA SER A 179 -18.73 -12.47 25.67
C SER A 179 -20.18 -12.38 26.17
N ASN A 180 -20.40 -12.22 27.48
CA ASN A 180 -21.73 -12.25 28.08
C ASN A 180 -22.41 -10.88 27.94
N GLY A 181 -23.60 -10.87 27.36
CA GLY A 181 -24.31 -9.63 27.02
C GLY A 181 -23.86 -8.98 25.73
N ASN A 182 -22.85 -9.55 25.06
CA ASN A 182 -22.37 -9.07 23.78
C ASN A 182 -23.34 -9.41 22.65
N SER A 183 -23.58 -8.47 21.75
CA SER A 183 -24.44 -8.64 20.58
C SER A 183 -24.00 -7.74 19.43
N GLY A 184 -24.72 -7.79 18.30
CA GLY A 184 -24.34 -7.07 17.08
C GLY A 184 -23.20 -7.75 16.31
N GLN A 185 -22.67 -7.04 15.33
CA GLN A 185 -21.64 -7.56 14.43
C GLN A 185 -20.91 -6.44 13.67
N PHE A 186 -19.70 -6.76 13.24
CA PHE A 186 -18.98 -6.05 12.20
C PHE A 186 -19.03 -6.84 10.90
N VAL A 187 -19.29 -6.16 9.79
CA VAL A 187 -19.21 -6.73 8.44
C VAL A 187 -17.99 -6.14 7.76
N ILE A 188 -17.03 -6.99 7.43
CA ILE A 188 -15.79 -6.64 6.77
C ILE A 188 -15.95 -6.86 5.27
N SER A 189 -15.61 -5.84 4.50
CA SER A 189 -15.60 -5.89 3.04
C SER A 189 -14.30 -5.32 2.50
N SER A 190 -13.61 -6.07 1.66
CA SER A 190 -12.46 -5.53 0.94
C SER A 190 -12.94 -4.68 -0.23
N PRO A 191 -12.47 -3.42 -0.37
CA PRO A 191 -12.65 -2.70 -1.61
C PRO A 191 -11.96 -3.48 -2.74
N PRO A 192 -12.51 -3.45 -3.97
CA PRO A 192 -11.89 -4.14 -5.10
C PRO A 192 -10.44 -3.67 -5.25
N PRO A 193 -9.50 -4.57 -5.63
CA PRO A 193 -8.12 -4.19 -5.81
C PRO A 193 -8.07 -3.02 -6.78
N SER A 194 -7.42 -1.94 -6.35
CA SER A 194 -7.16 -0.81 -7.23
C SER A 194 -6.19 -1.31 -8.28
N THR A 195 -6.70 -1.67 -9.46
CA THR A 195 -5.87 -1.90 -10.63
C THR A 195 -5.29 -0.55 -10.99
N SER A 196 -4.12 -0.23 -10.42
CA SER A 196 -3.14 0.63 -11.06
C SER A 196 -2.77 -0.06 -12.36
N THR A 197 -3.61 0.09 -13.38
CA THR A 197 -3.17 -0.04 -14.76
C THR A 197 -2.00 0.93 -14.84
N PRO A 198 -0.75 0.47 -15.03
CA PRO A 198 0.33 1.41 -15.31
C PRO A 198 -0.16 2.17 -16.52
N GLU A 199 -0.34 3.49 -16.41
CA GLU A 199 -0.55 4.27 -17.62
C GLU A 199 0.60 3.88 -18.54
N PRO A 200 0.31 3.49 -19.80
CA PRO A 200 1.38 3.32 -20.77
C PRO A 200 2.04 4.68 -20.84
N SER A 201 3.14 4.82 -20.11
CA SER A 201 4.04 5.95 -20.22
C SER A 201 4.30 6.03 -21.69
N THR A 202 3.84 7.12 -22.28
CA THR A 202 3.93 7.37 -23.70
C THR A 202 5.41 7.23 -24.09
N ILE A 203 5.79 6.05 -24.59
CA ILE A 203 7.03 5.84 -25.35
C ILE A 203 6.74 6.43 -26.75
N LEU A 204 6.39 7.71 -26.81
CA LEU A 204 6.52 8.54 -28.02
C LEU A 204 7.72 9.43 -27.76
N GLY A 205 8.92 8.87 -27.91
CA GLY A 205 10.15 9.65 -27.72
C GLY A 205 11.46 8.97 -28.07
N LEU A 206 11.52 7.66 -28.32
CA LEU A 206 12.78 6.98 -28.72
C LEU A 206 12.66 6.14 -30.00
N GLY A 207 11.51 6.16 -30.68
CA GLY A 207 11.26 5.41 -31.92
C GLY A 207 11.75 6.07 -33.21
N LEU A 208 12.39 7.24 -33.17
CA LEU A 208 12.70 8.05 -34.39
C LEU A 208 14.18 8.42 -34.58
N LEU A 209 15.11 7.69 -33.97
CA LEU A 209 16.55 7.79 -34.28
C LEU A 209 17.16 6.46 -34.80
N GLY A 210 16.32 5.51 -35.21
CA GLY A 210 16.73 4.16 -35.64
C GLY A 210 16.79 3.92 -37.16
N PHE A 211 16.58 4.92 -38.01
CA PHE A 211 16.57 4.76 -39.48
C PHE A 211 17.51 5.71 -40.22
N GLY A 212 18.68 6.02 -39.63
CA GLY A 212 19.65 6.96 -40.21
C GLY A 212 21.05 6.40 -40.53
N ALA A 213 21.34 5.12 -40.31
CA ALA A 213 22.71 4.61 -40.37
C ALA A 213 22.89 3.25 -41.08
N PHE A 214 22.09 2.93 -42.10
CA PHE A 214 22.28 1.72 -42.92
C PHE A 214 22.59 1.98 -44.40
N CYS A 215 23.13 3.15 -44.78
CA CYS A 215 23.53 3.40 -46.17
C CYS A 215 25.03 3.72 -46.40
N GLN A 216 25.92 3.49 -45.43
CA GLN A 216 27.37 3.72 -45.64
C GLN A 216 28.22 2.51 -45.24
N ARG A 217 27.81 1.31 -45.66
CA ARG A 217 28.71 0.14 -45.65
C ARG A 217 28.59 -0.67 -46.93
N LYS A 218 29.03 -0.09 -48.05
CA LYS A 218 29.63 -0.84 -49.18
C LYS A 218 30.16 0.04 -50.33
N LEU A 219 31.11 0.95 -50.09
CA LEU A 219 31.93 1.52 -51.19
C LEU A 219 33.40 1.80 -50.81
N SER A 220 33.99 1.05 -49.86
CA SER A 220 35.44 1.11 -49.61
C SER A 220 36.10 -0.27 -49.46
N GLN A 221 35.55 -1.28 -50.13
CA GLN A 221 36.28 -2.50 -50.43
C GLN A 221 36.25 -2.73 -51.93
N GLY A 222 37.30 -2.25 -52.60
CA GLY A 222 37.47 -2.41 -54.04
C GLY A 222 38.49 -1.46 -54.62
N LYS A 223 39.75 -1.55 -54.18
CA LYS A 223 40.97 -1.28 -54.98
C LYS A 223 42.23 -1.54 -54.14
N LYS A 224 42.52 -2.82 -53.93
CA LYS A 224 43.89 -3.33 -53.88
C LYS A 224 43.95 -4.50 -54.85
N SER A 225 44.55 -4.28 -56.01
CA SER A 225 45.13 -5.34 -56.84
C SER A 225 46.31 -4.77 -57.62
N LYS A 226 47.49 -5.26 -57.22
CA LYS A 226 48.71 -5.50 -58.00
C LYS A 226 49.28 -4.37 -58.88
N GLN A 227 50.43 -3.87 -58.42
CA GLN A 227 51.58 -3.64 -59.27
C GLN A 227 52.35 -4.97 -59.33
N ASP A 228 52.64 -5.46 -60.55
CA ASP A 228 54.01 -5.81 -60.98
C ASP A 228 53.99 -6.32 -62.43
N ASN A 229 55.07 -5.94 -63.14
CA ASN A 229 55.56 -6.57 -64.37
C ASN A 229 55.85 -8.06 -64.14
#